data_AF-A0A369T3Y6-F1
#
_entry.id   AF-A0A369T3Y6-F1
#
_cell.length_a   1.000
_cell.length_b   1.000
_cell.length_c   1.000
_cell.angle_alpha   90.00
_cell.angle_beta   90.00
_cell.angle_gamma   90.00
#
_symmetry.space_group_name_H-M   'P 1'
#
loop_
_entity.id
_entity.type
_entity.pdbx_description
1 polymer ?
#
loop_
_entity_poly.entity_id
_entity_poly.type
_entity_poly.pdbx_seq_one_letter_code
_entity_poly.pdbx_strand_id
1 'polypeptide(L)'
;MGRSARLLLAIAIILLLPIPASLAESVTLQATVDCYITSWAPGSSFHGEVLKVLRLRAGDSYNESRAIMGFDLIGLMSVPKGSKVEEASLVLRVVNHSGVRVEVWELAREPDILSVSWLAASRYESWLTPGGDLLRKVGEAKTVSGELRIDMKDYFQALVNGEINSTGWFIVKVAEGDEGYLHFYSELSASKPRIELSYEPASLELRLDSSDVKVSQGGSSVLKVYVNGYLGSAVSLRVQAPDFLNYTLSPEGGYPSFVSTLNLSVPEYAPGGTYTLTISAMGLISRNVTLRLTVLERKGFAVIGPSEADLRGGFTEVLKLKLVPTGNFSGEVTASLLEAPDWLNVELNPPKGRPPFNISVIMRPLPEVSASGRVRILLRGGQVSKMHEITLSVRARRVAIYSNEIDWSLSRELIRSYSNASGLMVFRISNSSLFSDYDLVIVLGGHRAPTDRYMPMNVASKMLNETEKGLLEKGNGLVSVKSEGSTFIVIVAGKTRRETSRLLPSDLDADGTPLIAEIISGDPRDVAGLYKP
;
A
#
# COMPACT_ATOMS: atom_id res chain seq x y z
N MET A 1 -33.72 -26.25 46.12
CA MET A 1 -34.54 -25.11 46.61
C MET A 1 -33.59 -23.97 46.94
N GLY A 2 -33.24 -23.05 46.06
CA GLY A 2 -34.13 -22.13 45.36
C GLY A 2 -34.15 -20.79 46.10
N ARG A 3 -33.11 -19.96 45.95
CA ARG A 3 -33.15 -18.53 46.31
C ARG A 3 -32.65 -17.70 45.15
N SER A 4 -33.63 -17.10 44.48
CA SER A 4 -33.53 -16.29 43.29
C SER A 4 -32.86 -14.95 43.58
N ALA A 5 -31.75 -14.66 42.89
CA ALA A 5 -31.22 -13.30 42.76
C ALA A 5 -32.05 -12.57 41.69
N ARG A 6 -32.70 -11.47 42.07
CA ARG A 6 -33.41 -10.57 41.16
C ARG A 6 -32.36 -9.77 40.37
N LEU A 7 -32.26 -10.03 39.08
CA LEU A 7 -31.51 -9.23 38.12
C LEU A 7 -32.36 -7.99 37.77
N LEU A 8 -31.90 -6.80 38.17
CA LEU A 8 -32.45 -5.52 37.72
C LEU A 8 -31.97 -5.28 36.28
N LEU A 9 -32.88 -5.43 35.31
CA LEU A 9 -32.67 -5.08 33.92
C LEU A 9 -32.85 -3.55 33.78
N ALA A 10 -31.76 -2.80 33.70
CA ALA A 10 -31.80 -1.39 33.33
C ALA A 10 -32.01 -1.29 31.81
N ILE A 11 -33.25 -1.01 31.39
CA ILE A 11 -33.59 -0.67 30.01
C ILE A 11 -33.11 0.77 29.78
N ALA A 12 -32.04 0.93 28.99
CA ALA A 12 -31.62 2.22 28.48
C ALA A 12 -32.61 2.66 27.39
N ILE A 13 -33.51 3.60 27.74
CA ILE A 13 -34.35 4.31 26.78
C ILE A 13 -33.43 5.27 26.01
N ILE A 14 -33.08 4.90 24.78
CA ILE A 14 -32.48 5.82 23.82
C ILE A 14 -33.62 6.76 23.39
N LEU A 15 -33.64 7.97 23.94
CA LEU A 15 -34.42 9.07 23.39
C LEU A 15 -33.87 9.37 21.98
N LEU A 16 -34.56 8.88 20.95
CA LEU A 16 -34.47 9.43 19.59
C LEU A 16 -35.07 10.84 19.64
N LEU A 17 -34.22 11.83 19.96
CA LEU A 17 -34.52 13.22 19.65
C LEU A 17 -34.60 13.34 18.13
N PRO A 18 -35.67 13.94 17.56
CA PRO A 18 -35.70 14.23 16.14
C PRO A 18 -34.51 15.12 15.81
N ILE A 19 -33.65 14.64 14.92
CA ILE A 19 -32.60 15.44 14.29
C ILE A 19 -33.33 16.62 13.64
N PRO A 20 -32.97 17.89 13.92
CA PRO A 20 -33.60 19.00 13.25
C PRO A 20 -33.38 18.82 11.75
N ALA A 21 -34.47 18.75 10.98
CA ALA A 21 -34.39 18.82 9.53
C ALA A 21 -33.64 20.11 9.19
N SER A 22 -32.52 19.98 8.49
CA SER A 22 -31.78 21.14 7.97
C SER A 22 -32.74 21.98 7.13
N LEU A 23 -32.87 23.25 7.47
CA LEU A 23 -33.66 24.19 6.68
C LEU A 23 -32.95 24.41 5.34
N ALA A 24 -33.67 24.19 4.24
CA ALA A 24 -33.16 24.53 2.92
C ALA A 24 -32.90 26.04 2.83
N GLU A 25 -31.71 26.42 2.37
CA GLU A 25 -31.35 27.79 2.04
C GLU A 25 -31.66 28.06 0.57
N SER A 26 -31.73 29.34 0.17
CA SER A 26 -32.04 29.71 -1.21
C SER A 26 -31.18 30.86 -1.72
N VAL A 27 -30.80 30.80 -3.00
CA VAL A 27 -30.13 31.86 -3.74
C VAL A 27 -30.96 32.20 -4.97
N THR A 28 -31.05 33.48 -5.31
CA THR A 28 -31.68 33.95 -6.55
C THR A 28 -30.68 34.78 -7.34
N LEU A 29 -30.38 34.37 -8.57
CA LEU A 29 -29.52 35.10 -9.49
C LEU A 29 -30.39 35.76 -10.54
N GLN A 30 -30.21 37.06 -10.74
CA GLN A 30 -30.95 37.81 -11.76
C GLN A 30 -30.12 37.89 -13.02
N ALA A 31 -30.76 37.80 -14.19
CA ALA A 31 -30.07 38.11 -15.45
C ALA A 31 -29.50 39.53 -15.37
N THR A 32 -28.22 39.67 -15.71
CA THR A 32 -27.52 40.95 -15.72
C THR A 32 -27.65 41.63 -17.07
N VAL A 33 -27.78 40.83 -18.13
CA VAL A 33 -27.87 41.30 -19.51
C VAL A 33 -28.45 40.22 -20.40
N ASP A 34 -29.21 40.61 -21.42
CA ASP A 34 -29.72 39.68 -22.41
C ASP A 34 -29.94 40.31 -23.80
N CYS A 35 -30.18 39.44 -24.78
CA CYS A 35 -30.60 39.83 -26.12
C CYS A 35 -31.25 38.63 -26.82
N TYR A 36 -31.81 38.84 -28.01
CA TYR A 36 -32.12 37.76 -28.93
C TYR A 36 -31.50 37.99 -30.30
N ILE A 37 -31.15 36.88 -30.95
CA ILE A 37 -30.57 36.84 -32.30
C ILE A 37 -31.50 36.08 -33.23
N THR A 38 -31.39 36.31 -34.54
CA THR A 38 -32.34 35.77 -35.52
C THR A 38 -31.67 35.32 -36.80
N SER A 39 -32.12 34.21 -37.39
CA SER A 39 -31.57 33.73 -38.66
C SER A 39 -31.94 34.59 -39.86
N TRP A 40 -33.07 35.30 -39.80
CA TRP A 40 -33.57 36.14 -40.91
C TRP A 40 -32.96 37.55 -40.94
N ALA A 41 -32.40 38.02 -39.81
CA ALA A 41 -31.55 39.21 -39.75
C ALA A 41 -30.18 38.82 -39.14
N PRO A 42 -29.36 38.06 -39.90
CA PRO A 42 -28.29 37.26 -39.31
C PRO A 42 -27.10 38.08 -38.78
N GLY A 43 -26.98 39.35 -39.17
CA GLY A 43 -25.96 40.28 -38.68
C GLY A 43 -26.43 41.22 -37.57
N SER A 44 -27.63 40.99 -37.00
CA SER A 44 -28.23 41.88 -36.00
C SER A 44 -28.40 41.20 -34.63
N SER A 45 -28.22 42.00 -33.57
CA SER A 45 -28.69 41.72 -32.21
C SER A 45 -29.96 42.51 -31.95
N PHE A 46 -30.86 41.95 -31.14
CA PHE A 46 -32.06 42.65 -30.71
C PHE A 46 -32.15 42.64 -29.19
N HIS A 47 -32.39 43.81 -28.61
CA HIS A 47 -32.55 44.00 -27.18
C HIS A 47 -33.75 44.94 -26.95
N GLY A 48 -34.61 44.58 -26.01
CA GLY A 48 -35.84 45.29 -25.66
C GLY A 48 -36.64 44.49 -24.63
N GLU A 49 -37.73 45.05 -24.10
CA GLU A 49 -38.46 44.50 -22.93
C GLU A 49 -38.97 43.04 -23.08
N VAL A 50 -39.02 42.51 -24.31
CA VAL A 50 -39.47 41.16 -24.61
C VAL A 50 -38.47 40.46 -25.52
N LEU A 51 -37.91 39.35 -25.04
CA LEU A 51 -37.08 38.45 -25.82
C LEU A 51 -37.93 37.45 -26.59
N LYS A 52 -37.45 37.09 -27.78
CA LYS A 52 -38.14 36.17 -28.69
C LYS A 52 -37.31 34.92 -28.91
N VAL A 53 -37.95 33.78 -28.77
CA VAL A 53 -37.41 32.46 -29.09
C VAL A 53 -38.42 31.79 -30.02
N LEU A 54 -38.00 31.45 -31.23
CA LEU A 54 -38.93 30.83 -32.18
C LEU A 54 -38.21 29.92 -33.16
N ARG A 55 -38.98 29.01 -33.74
CA ARG A 55 -38.61 28.19 -34.88
C ARG A 55 -39.85 27.99 -35.71
N LEU A 56 -39.93 28.67 -36.85
CA LEU A 56 -41.09 28.63 -37.73
C LEU A 56 -40.63 28.26 -39.14
N ARG A 57 -41.37 27.36 -39.78
CA ARG A 57 -41.08 26.94 -41.16
C ARG A 57 -41.19 28.13 -42.12
N ALA A 58 -40.20 28.28 -42.98
CA ALA A 58 -40.12 29.31 -44.00
C ALA A 58 -39.63 28.67 -45.31
N GLY A 59 -40.57 28.14 -46.11
CA GLY A 59 -40.25 27.32 -47.28
C GLY A 59 -39.57 26.02 -46.86
N ASP A 60 -38.39 25.74 -47.46
CA ASP A 60 -37.57 24.57 -47.17
C ASP A 60 -36.60 24.77 -45.98
N SER A 61 -36.65 25.92 -45.32
CA SER A 61 -35.81 26.25 -44.16
C SER A 61 -36.63 26.70 -42.95
N TYR A 62 -35.94 27.11 -41.88
CA TYR A 62 -36.56 27.62 -40.67
C TYR A 62 -36.07 29.04 -40.37
N ASN A 63 -37.02 29.91 -40.07
CA ASN A 63 -36.74 31.14 -39.36
C ASN A 63 -36.58 30.79 -37.88
N GLU A 64 -35.43 31.11 -37.31
CA GLU A 64 -35.09 30.81 -35.93
C GLU A 64 -34.72 32.09 -35.18
N SER A 65 -35.13 32.14 -33.92
CA SER A 65 -34.64 33.12 -32.96
C SER A 65 -34.30 32.46 -31.65
N ARG A 66 -33.23 32.95 -31.01
CA ARG A 66 -32.69 32.41 -29.76
C ARG A 66 -32.39 33.58 -28.83
N ALA A 67 -32.71 33.40 -27.56
CA ALA A 67 -32.45 34.39 -26.53
C ALA A 67 -31.17 34.02 -25.78
N ILE A 68 -30.25 34.96 -25.64
CA ILE A 68 -28.98 34.81 -24.91
C ILE A 68 -29.09 35.62 -23.62
N MET A 69 -28.71 35.03 -22.49
CA MET A 69 -28.75 35.65 -21.17
C MET A 69 -27.45 35.42 -20.42
N GLY A 70 -26.93 36.49 -19.80
CA GLY A 70 -25.80 36.45 -18.89
C GLY A 70 -26.26 36.53 -17.44
N PHE A 71 -25.65 35.72 -16.57
CA PHE A 71 -25.87 35.75 -15.13
C PHE A 71 -24.54 35.94 -14.41
N ASP A 72 -24.51 36.86 -13.45
CA ASP A 72 -23.40 36.93 -12.50
C ASP A 72 -23.55 35.82 -11.46
N LEU A 73 -22.66 34.83 -11.56
CA LEU A 73 -22.66 33.66 -10.69
C LEU A 73 -21.95 33.90 -9.35
N ILE A 74 -21.53 35.13 -9.04
CA ILE A 74 -20.90 35.45 -7.75
C ILE A 74 -21.78 35.08 -6.56
N GLY A 75 -23.11 35.13 -6.72
CA GLY A 75 -24.06 34.68 -5.70
C GLY A 75 -23.95 33.18 -5.36
N LEU A 76 -23.33 32.36 -6.21
CA LEU A 76 -23.05 30.96 -5.89
C LEU A 76 -21.87 30.79 -4.94
N MET A 77 -21.05 31.82 -4.71
CA MET A 77 -19.94 31.75 -3.74
C MET A 77 -20.43 31.60 -2.30
N SER A 78 -21.68 31.97 -2.00
CA SER A 78 -22.29 31.74 -0.69
C SER A 78 -22.76 30.31 -0.50
N VAL A 79 -22.92 29.53 -1.57
CA VAL A 79 -23.31 28.12 -1.49
C VAL A 79 -22.07 27.30 -1.13
N PRO A 80 -22.03 26.64 0.04
CA PRO A 80 -20.87 25.83 0.42
C PRO A 80 -20.65 24.72 -0.60
N LYS A 81 -19.39 24.48 -1.00
CA LYS A 81 -19.06 23.38 -1.93
C LYS A 81 -19.51 22.03 -1.38
N GLY A 82 -20.08 21.21 -2.25
CA GLY A 82 -20.63 19.89 -1.90
C GLY A 82 -22.00 19.92 -1.22
N SER A 83 -22.68 21.08 -1.19
CA SER A 83 -24.08 21.19 -0.75
C SER A 83 -25.00 20.38 -1.66
N LYS A 84 -26.15 19.95 -1.12
CA LYS A 84 -27.18 19.25 -1.87
C LYS A 84 -28.07 20.26 -2.56
N VAL A 85 -28.12 20.26 -3.88
CA VAL A 85 -29.10 21.07 -4.61
C VAL A 85 -30.46 20.35 -4.52
N GLU A 86 -31.42 21.00 -3.87
CA GLU A 86 -32.79 20.46 -3.77
C GLU A 86 -33.56 20.80 -5.04
N GLU A 87 -33.50 22.06 -5.46
CA GLU A 87 -34.10 22.55 -6.71
C GLU A 87 -33.19 23.61 -7.34
N ALA A 88 -33.09 23.64 -8.66
CA ALA A 88 -32.54 24.77 -9.39
C ALA A 88 -33.35 24.99 -10.66
N SER A 89 -33.79 26.22 -10.93
CA SER A 89 -34.57 26.49 -12.14
C SER A 89 -34.26 27.85 -12.74
N LEU A 90 -34.16 27.90 -14.07
CA LEU A 90 -34.32 29.14 -14.82
C LEU A 90 -35.82 29.47 -14.87
N VAL A 91 -36.16 30.66 -14.42
CA VAL A 91 -37.51 31.14 -14.28
C VAL A 91 -37.73 32.30 -15.24
N LEU A 92 -38.66 32.10 -16.18
CA LEU A 92 -39.00 33.05 -17.23
C LEU A 92 -40.47 33.47 -17.09
N ARG A 93 -40.75 34.78 -17.10
CA ARG A 93 -42.12 35.28 -17.14
C ARG A 93 -42.60 35.36 -18.59
N VAL A 94 -43.51 34.47 -18.97
CA VAL A 94 -43.99 34.30 -20.33
C VAL A 94 -44.98 35.41 -20.70
N VAL A 95 -44.72 36.05 -21.84
CA VAL A 95 -45.59 37.05 -22.48
C VAL A 95 -46.53 36.36 -23.45
N ASN A 96 -46.00 35.46 -24.29
CA ASN A 96 -46.79 34.71 -25.27
C ASN A 96 -46.07 33.40 -25.62
N HIS A 97 -46.81 32.34 -25.95
CA HIS A 97 -46.23 31.04 -26.32
C HIS A 97 -47.18 30.21 -27.18
N SER A 98 -46.65 29.22 -27.90
CA SER A 98 -47.44 28.29 -28.72
C SER A 98 -47.49 26.86 -28.16
N GLY A 99 -47.14 26.66 -26.89
CA GLY A 99 -47.09 25.33 -26.26
C GLY A 99 -45.92 24.45 -26.73
N VAL A 100 -44.91 25.07 -27.33
CA VAL A 100 -43.69 24.44 -27.85
C VAL A 100 -42.74 24.00 -26.72
N ARG A 101 -41.86 23.03 -26.96
CA ARG A 101 -40.73 22.74 -26.06
C ARG A 101 -39.55 23.67 -26.33
N VAL A 102 -38.92 24.13 -25.25
CA VAL A 102 -37.70 24.93 -25.30
C VAL A 102 -36.57 24.25 -24.54
N GLU A 103 -35.35 24.48 -25.00
CA GLU A 103 -34.12 23.99 -24.39
C GLU A 103 -33.28 25.17 -23.92
N VAL A 104 -32.60 24.98 -22.80
CA VAL A 104 -31.56 25.88 -22.28
C VAL A 104 -30.22 25.20 -22.48
N TRP A 105 -29.29 25.91 -23.09
CA TRP A 105 -27.93 25.47 -23.32
C TRP A 105 -26.95 26.48 -22.72
N GLU A 106 -25.86 25.99 -22.14
CA GLU A 106 -24.72 26.83 -21.81
C GLU A 106 -23.94 27.15 -23.09
N LEU A 107 -23.51 28.41 -23.24
CA LEU A 107 -22.64 28.82 -24.35
C LEU A 107 -21.19 28.45 -24.05
N ALA A 108 -20.46 28.02 -25.08
CA ALA A 108 -19.05 27.61 -24.97
C ALA A 108 -18.09 28.76 -24.68
N ARG A 109 -18.55 30.01 -24.82
CA ARG A 109 -17.79 31.23 -24.57
C ARG A 109 -18.73 32.38 -24.20
N GLU A 110 -18.16 33.42 -23.60
CA GLU A 110 -18.85 34.69 -23.34
C GLU A 110 -19.07 35.46 -24.67
N PRO A 111 -20.32 35.80 -25.03
CA PRO A 111 -20.61 36.67 -26.16
C PRO A 111 -20.45 38.15 -25.79
N ASP A 112 -20.07 38.98 -26.76
CA ASP A 112 -20.19 40.43 -26.63
C ASP A 112 -21.61 40.84 -26.98
N ILE A 113 -22.44 41.07 -25.97
CA ILE A 113 -23.88 41.36 -26.16
C ILE A 113 -24.15 42.56 -27.08
N LEU A 114 -23.22 43.51 -27.17
CA LEU A 114 -23.39 44.71 -27.99
C LEU A 114 -23.21 44.43 -29.48
N SER A 115 -22.57 43.32 -29.85
CA SER A 115 -22.25 42.97 -31.22
C SER A 115 -22.59 41.53 -31.62
N VAL A 116 -23.10 40.73 -30.69
CA VAL A 116 -23.53 39.34 -30.93
C VAL A 116 -24.65 39.30 -31.98
N SER A 117 -24.62 38.30 -32.85
CA SER A 117 -25.60 38.11 -33.91
C SER A 117 -25.78 36.63 -34.21
N TRP A 118 -26.58 36.29 -35.21
CA TRP A 118 -26.70 34.90 -35.66
C TRP A 118 -25.39 34.34 -36.21
N LEU A 119 -24.54 35.18 -36.81
CA LEU A 119 -23.29 34.76 -37.43
C LEU A 119 -22.08 34.93 -36.50
N ALA A 120 -22.15 35.83 -35.51
CA ALA A 120 -20.99 36.21 -34.71
C ALA A 120 -21.23 36.27 -33.21
N ALA A 121 -20.25 35.81 -32.43
CA ALA A 121 -20.21 35.89 -30.98
C ALA A 121 -19.80 37.30 -30.50
N SER A 122 -19.02 37.99 -31.31
CA SER A 122 -18.58 39.37 -31.10
C SER A 122 -18.24 40.02 -32.45
N ARG A 123 -17.88 41.31 -32.42
CA ARG A 123 -17.41 42.04 -33.61
C ARG A 123 -16.13 41.47 -34.25
N TYR A 124 -15.41 40.59 -33.56
CA TYR A 124 -14.14 40.01 -34.01
C TYR A 124 -14.21 38.50 -34.23
N GLU A 125 -15.21 37.81 -33.67
CA GLU A 125 -15.30 36.35 -33.68
C GLU A 125 -16.65 35.86 -34.19
N SER A 126 -16.61 34.99 -35.20
CA SER A 126 -17.78 34.25 -35.68
C SER A 126 -18.09 33.05 -34.77
N TRP A 127 -19.36 32.64 -34.73
CA TRP A 127 -19.69 31.32 -34.17
C TRP A 127 -19.11 30.21 -35.05
N LEU A 128 -18.74 29.07 -34.47
CA LEU A 128 -18.48 27.85 -35.24
C LEU A 128 -19.78 27.33 -35.84
N THR A 129 -20.87 27.43 -35.09
CA THR A 129 -22.23 27.10 -35.56
C THR A 129 -23.14 28.33 -35.50
N PRO A 130 -23.76 28.75 -36.61
CA PRO A 130 -24.69 29.89 -36.59
C PRO A 130 -25.78 29.74 -35.53
N GLY A 131 -26.05 30.83 -34.82
CA GLY A 131 -26.99 30.87 -33.70
C GLY A 131 -26.40 30.45 -32.35
N GLY A 132 -25.07 30.33 -32.22
CA GLY A 132 -24.37 30.13 -30.94
C GLY A 132 -23.67 28.77 -30.82
N ASP A 133 -22.44 28.80 -30.31
CA ASP A 133 -21.67 27.59 -29.98
C ASP A 133 -22.20 26.98 -28.66
N LEU A 134 -22.97 25.91 -28.77
CA LEU A 134 -23.58 25.24 -27.62
C LEU A 134 -22.56 24.31 -26.93
N LEU A 135 -22.36 24.49 -25.62
CA LEU A 135 -21.43 23.68 -24.84
C LEU A 135 -22.10 22.43 -24.28
N ARG A 136 -23.16 22.61 -23.50
CA ARG A 136 -23.91 21.52 -22.87
C ARG A 136 -25.36 21.92 -22.66
N LYS A 137 -26.26 20.96 -22.80
CA LYS A 137 -27.68 21.15 -22.49
C LYS A 137 -27.84 21.21 -20.97
N VAL A 138 -28.57 22.21 -20.51
CA VAL A 138 -28.74 22.50 -19.07
C VAL A 138 -30.13 22.11 -18.59
N GLY A 139 -31.15 22.27 -19.44
CA GLY A 139 -32.52 21.92 -19.12
C GLY A 139 -33.45 22.03 -20.32
N GLU A 140 -34.69 21.57 -20.16
CA GLU A 140 -35.76 21.75 -21.13
C GLU A 140 -37.12 21.82 -20.43
N ALA A 141 -38.09 22.48 -21.07
CA ALA A 141 -39.46 22.51 -20.58
C ALA A 141 -40.45 22.75 -21.72
N LYS A 142 -41.70 22.33 -21.51
CA LYS A 142 -42.82 22.74 -22.35
C LYS A 142 -43.29 24.13 -21.91
N THR A 143 -43.48 25.03 -22.87
CA THR A 143 -43.91 26.40 -22.59
C THR A 143 -45.33 26.44 -22.05
N VAL A 144 -45.54 27.30 -21.06
CA VAL A 144 -46.82 27.51 -20.36
C VAL A 144 -47.11 29.01 -20.23
N SER A 145 -48.37 29.36 -19.95
CA SER A 145 -48.72 30.75 -19.61
C SER A 145 -48.27 31.08 -18.19
N GLY A 146 -47.92 32.34 -17.94
CA GLY A 146 -47.50 32.80 -16.61
C GLY A 146 -46.00 32.62 -16.39
N GLU A 147 -45.60 31.76 -15.44
CA GLU A 147 -44.20 31.52 -15.10
C GLU A 147 -43.74 30.16 -15.64
N LEU A 148 -42.74 30.17 -16.52
CA LEU A 148 -42.08 28.98 -17.02
C LEU A 148 -40.84 28.70 -16.17
N ARG A 149 -40.79 27.52 -15.55
CA ARG A 149 -39.65 27.03 -14.78
C ARG A 149 -38.98 25.90 -15.55
N ILE A 150 -37.70 26.07 -15.83
CA ILE A 150 -36.89 25.09 -16.56
C ILE A 150 -35.90 24.51 -15.55
N ASP A 151 -35.97 23.21 -15.31
CA ASP A 151 -35.11 22.51 -14.35
C ASP A 151 -33.64 22.56 -14.80
N MET A 152 -32.76 22.93 -13.88
CA MET A 152 -31.31 23.01 -14.03
C MET A 152 -30.58 22.30 -12.88
N LYS A 153 -31.29 21.48 -12.09
CA LYS A 153 -30.78 20.87 -10.85
C LYS A 153 -29.44 20.17 -11.03
N ASP A 154 -29.34 19.27 -12.00
CA ASP A 154 -28.12 18.46 -12.21
C ASP A 154 -26.91 19.33 -12.60
N TYR A 155 -27.14 20.38 -13.39
CA TYR A 155 -26.11 21.34 -13.77
C TYR A 155 -25.58 22.10 -12.56
N PHE A 156 -26.47 22.61 -11.70
CA PHE A 156 -26.07 23.31 -10.49
C PHE A 156 -25.46 22.37 -9.45
N GLN A 157 -25.89 21.12 -9.37
CA GLN A 157 -25.27 20.11 -8.50
C GLN A 157 -23.82 19.87 -8.90
N ALA A 158 -23.53 19.69 -10.20
CA ALA A 158 -22.18 19.52 -10.71
C ALA A 158 -21.30 20.75 -10.45
N LEU A 159 -21.86 21.95 -10.62
CA LEU A 159 -21.17 23.21 -10.34
C LEU A 159 -20.82 23.37 -8.85
N VAL A 160 -21.76 23.09 -7.95
CA VAL A 160 -21.56 23.15 -6.49
C VAL A 160 -20.58 22.09 -5.99
N ASN A 161 -20.53 20.93 -6.64
CA ASN A 161 -19.53 19.89 -6.39
C ASN A 161 -18.13 20.26 -6.91
N GLY A 162 -18.03 21.26 -7.79
CA GLY A 162 -16.77 21.65 -8.45
C GLY A 162 -16.36 20.71 -9.59
N GLU A 163 -17.30 19.95 -10.15
CA GLU A 163 -17.07 19.02 -11.26
C GLU A 163 -17.00 19.74 -12.61
N ILE A 164 -17.66 20.90 -12.71
CA ILE A 164 -17.71 21.74 -13.90
C ILE A 164 -17.43 23.20 -13.53
N ASN A 165 -16.92 23.96 -14.49
CA ASN A 165 -16.92 25.42 -14.44
C ASN A 165 -18.01 25.94 -15.37
N SER A 166 -18.74 26.97 -14.92
CA SER A 166 -19.76 27.63 -15.72
C SER A 166 -19.20 28.84 -16.46
N THR A 167 -19.71 29.12 -17.66
CA THR A 167 -19.46 30.39 -18.35
C THR A 167 -20.37 31.52 -17.84
N GLY A 168 -21.47 31.19 -17.15
CA GLY A 168 -22.51 32.15 -16.76
C GLY A 168 -23.43 32.59 -17.90
N TRP A 169 -23.24 32.05 -19.10
CA TRP A 169 -23.96 32.44 -20.31
C TRP A 169 -24.83 31.31 -20.84
N PHE A 170 -26.13 31.57 -20.96
CA PHE A 170 -27.11 30.60 -21.40
C PHE A 170 -27.86 31.09 -22.64
N ILE A 171 -28.25 30.14 -23.48
CA ILE A 171 -29.07 30.39 -24.66
C ILE A 171 -30.34 29.53 -24.60
N VAL A 172 -31.48 30.15 -24.89
CA VAL A 172 -32.79 29.49 -24.99
C VAL A 172 -33.19 29.40 -26.45
N LYS A 173 -33.52 28.17 -26.88
CA LYS A 173 -33.98 27.86 -28.23
C LYS A 173 -35.22 26.96 -28.20
N VAL A 174 -35.99 26.97 -29.28
CA VAL A 174 -37.00 25.91 -29.51
C VAL A 174 -36.28 24.58 -29.67
N ALA A 175 -36.80 23.54 -29.04
CA ALA A 175 -36.24 22.20 -29.10
C ALA A 175 -36.19 21.67 -30.54
N GLU A 176 -35.25 20.76 -30.80
CA GLU A 176 -35.16 20.17 -32.13
C GLU A 176 -36.40 19.32 -32.45
N GLY A 177 -36.97 19.50 -33.64
CA GLY A 177 -38.19 18.81 -34.08
C GLY A 177 -39.50 19.50 -33.71
N ASP A 178 -39.46 20.55 -32.89
CA ASP A 178 -40.62 21.36 -32.56
C ASP A 178 -40.69 22.63 -33.44
N GLU A 179 -41.90 23.10 -33.74
CA GLU A 179 -42.17 24.37 -34.43
C GLU A 179 -43.08 25.24 -33.56
N GLY A 180 -42.71 26.51 -33.37
CA GLY A 180 -43.46 27.41 -32.49
C GLY A 180 -42.66 28.59 -31.98
N TYR A 181 -43.18 29.22 -30.92
CA TYR A 181 -42.56 30.39 -30.32
C TYR A 181 -42.77 30.47 -28.80
N LEU A 182 -41.86 31.19 -28.16
CA LEU A 182 -41.87 31.64 -26.78
C LEU A 182 -41.39 33.10 -26.77
N HIS A 183 -42.20 33.98 -26.19
CA HIS A 183 -41.83 35.35 -25.87
C HIS A 183 -41.86 35.52 -24.36
N PHE A 184 -40.82 36.10 -23.78
CA PHE A 184 -40.72 36.33 -22.34
C PHE A 184 -40.06 37.67 -22.05
N TYR A 185 -40.30 38.20 -20.84
CA TYR A 185 -39.75 39.48 -20.44
C TYR A 185 -38.23 39.43 -20.30
N SER A 186 -37.57 40.51 -20.73
CA SER A 186 -36.12 40.69 -20.63
C SER A 186 -35.68 41.23 -19.26
N GLU A 187 -34.37 41.34 -19.05
CA GLU A 187 -33.71 42.02 -17.94
C GLU A 187 -34.15 43.47 -17.68
N LEU A 188 -34.66 44.17 -18.72
CA LEU A 188 -35.22 45.51 -18.63
C LEU A 188 -36.57 45.56 -17.88
N SER A 189 -37.21 44.41 -17.67
CA SER A 189 -38.50 44.30 -16.97
C SER A 189 -38.35 44.03 -15.48
N ALA A 190 -39.35 44.43 -14.69
CA ALA A 190 -39.48 44.00 -13.30
C ALA A 190 -39.66 42.47 -13.15
N SER A 191 -40.06 41.78 -14.22
CA SER A 191 -40.21 40.32 -14.29
C SER A 191 -39.06 39.66 -15.07
N LYS A 192 -37.85 40.19 -14.91
CA LYS A 192 -36.66 39.70 -15.60
C LYS A 192 -36.35 38.22 -15.36
N PRO A 193 -35.63 37.57 -16.29
CA PRO A 193 -35.18 36.19 -16.12
C PRO A 193 -34.34 36.05 -14.85
N ARG A 194 -34.57 34.96 -14.11
CA ARG A 194 -33.85 34.67 -12.88
C ARG A 194 -33.60 33.18 -12.73
N ILE A 195 -32.53 32.83 -12.03
CA ILE A 195 -32.26 31.47 -11.59
C ILE A 195 -32.56 31.41 -10.10
N GLU A 196 -33.46 30.49 -9.72
CA GLU A 196 -33.77 30.20 -8.32
C GLU A 196 -33.14 28.86 -7.95
N LEU A 197 -32.33 28.85 -6.89
CA LEU A 197 -31.63 27.69 -6.36
C LEU A 197 -32.04 27.51 -4.89
N SER A 198 -32.42 26.30 -4.50
CA SER A 198 -32.54 25.89 -3.09
C SER A 198 -31.58 24.75 -2.78
N TYR A 199 -30.96 24.78 -1.61
CA TYR A 199 -29.95 23.79 -1.22
C TYR A 199 -29.94 23.48 0.27
N GLU A 200 -29.51 22.27 0.60
CA GLU A 200 -29.09 21.89 1.95
C GLU A 200 -27.56 22.10 2.06
N PRO A 201 -27.08 22.95 2.99
CA PRO A 201 -25.65 23.16 3.18
C PRO A 201 -24.88 21.87 3.42
N ALA A 202 -23.71 21.74 2.80
CA ALA A 202 -22.79 20.63 3.03
C ALA A 202 -22.53 20.44 4.54
N SER A 203 -22.71 19.22 5.03
CA SER A 203 -22.54 18.87 6.44
C SER A 203 -21.66 17.64 6.58
N LEU A 204 -20.71 17.70 7.50
CA LEU A 204 -19.87 16.58 7.86
C LEU A 204 -19.65 16.60 9.36
N GLU A 205 -20.03 15.50 9.99
CA GLU A 205 -19.80 15.21 11.41
C GLU A 205 -19.04 13.89 11.52
N LEU A 206 -18.05 13.86 12.40
CA LEU A 206 -17.23 12.68 12.68
C LEU A 206 -17.29 12.38 14.18
N ARG A 207 -17.72 11.18 14.55
CA ARG A 207 -17.87 10.75 15.94
C ARG A 207 -17.33 9.33 16.13
N LEU A 208 -16.81 9.05 17.32
CA LEU A 208 -16.48 7.69 17.77
C LEU A 208 -17.57 7.18 18.72
N ASP A 209 -17.79 5.86 18.78
CA ASP A 209 -18.57 5.26 19.88
C ASP A 209 -17.88 5.43 21.24
N SER A 210 -16.55 5.50 21.28
CA SER A 210 -15.78 5.87 22.46
C SER A 210 -14.61 6.80 22.12
N SER A 211 -14.37 7.80 22.98
CA SER A 211 -13.20 8.69 22.92
C SER A 211 -12.05 8.22 23.81
N ASP A 212 -12.22 7.13 24.55
CA ASP A 212 -11.22 6.52 25.41
C ASP A 212 -11.21 5.00 25.24
N VAL A 213 -10.02 4.41 25.14
CA VAL A 213 -9.86 2.96 25.09
C VAL A 213 -8.61 2.53 25.84
N LYS A 214 -8.73 1.43 26.59
CA LYS A 214 -7.61 0.82 27.31
C LYS A 214 -7.33 -0.55 26.72
N VAL A 215 -6.10 -0.76 26.25
CA VAL A 215 -5.69 -2.00 25.61
C VAL A 215 -4.40 -2.46 26.24
N SER A 216 -4.35 -3.71 26.71
CA SER A 216 -3.07 -4.27 27.19
C SER A 216 -2.13 -4.55 26.03
N GLN A 217 -0.82 -4.54 26.30
CA GLN A 217 0.19 -5.10 25.39
C GLN A 217 -0.21 -6.49 24.88
N GLY A 218 -0.12 -6.69 23.56
CA GLY A 218 -0.55 -7.90 22.86
C GLY A 218 -2.07 -8.04 22.67
N GLY A 219 -2.84 -7.05 23.11
CA GLY A 219 -4.30 -7.02 22.99
C GLY A 219 -4.79 -6.23 21.77
N SER A 220 -6.08 -6.33 21.53
CA SER A 220 -6.79 -5.58 20.48
C SER A 220 -8.06 -4.93 21.02
N SER A 221 -8.56 -3.94 20.28
CA SER A 221 -9.85 -3.31 20.52
C SER A 221 -10.51 -2.93 19.20
N VAL A 222 -11.84 -2.85 19.21
CA VAL A 222 -12.65 -2.48 18.05
C VAL A 222 -13.50 -1.28 18.43
N LEU A 223 -13.52 -0.25 17.56
CA LEU A 223 -14.35 0.94 17.72
C LEU A 223 -15.15 1.20 16.44
N LYS A 224 -16.27 1.93 16.57
CA LYS A 224 -17.04 2.44 15.43
C LYS A 224 -16.77 3.92 15.22
N VAL A 225 -16.46 4.26 13.98
CA VAL A 225 -16.33 5.62 13.47
C VAL A 225 -17.60 5.95 12.69
N TYR A 226 -18.40 6.87 13.21
CA TYR A 226 -19.61 7.38 12.57
C TYR A 226 -19.26 8.61 11.75
N VAL A 227 -19.56 8.56 10.45
CA VAL A 227 -19.45 9.67 9.53
C VAL A 227 -20.86 10.07 9.13
N ASN A 228 -21.34 11.20 9.62
CA ASN A 228 -22.71 11.67 9.39
C ASN A 228 -22.72 12.96 8.56
N GLY A 229 -23.85 13.23 7.92
CA GLY A 229 -24.11 14.44 7.15
C GLY A 229 -24.32 14.15 5.67
N TYR A 230 -24.24 15.20 4.86
CA TYR A 230 -24.32 15.15 3.41
C TYR A 230 -23.13 15.88 2.78
N LEU A 231 -22.48 15.21 1.85
CA LEU A 231 -21.48 15.81 0.97
C LEU A 231 -21.66 15.22 -0.43
N GLY A 232 -21.76 16.07 -1.44
CA GLY A 232 -21.87 15.66 -2.85
C GLY A 232 -20.67 14.88 -3.40
N SER A 233 -19.63 14.67 -2.57
CA SER A 233 -18.43 13.90 -2.87
C SER A 233 -18.14 12.90 -1.74
N ALA A 234 -17.52 11.76 -2.07
CA ALA A 234 -17.05 10.82 -1.06
C ALA A 234 -15.98 11.42 -0.14
N VAL A 235 -15.87 10.90 1.08
CA VAL A 235 -14.80 11.19 2.03
C VAL A 235 -13.90 9.97 2.23
N SER A 236 -12.62 10.23 2.51
CA SER A 236 -11.65 9.21 2.91
C SER A 236 -11.30 9.35 4.39
N LEU A 237 -11.18 8.23 5.09
CA LEU A 237 -10.77 8.17 6.49
C LEU A 237 -9.26 7.96 6.60
N ARG A 238 -8.62 8.67 7.52
CA ARG A 238 -7.20 8.50 7.87
C ARG A 238 -7.03 8.45 9.38
N VAL A 239 -6.04 7.70 9.85
CA VAL A 239 -5.67 7.65 11.26
C VAL A 239 -4.21 8.06 11.40
N GLN A 240 -3.97 9.11 12.19
CA GLN A 240 -2.65 9.41 12.70
C GLN A 240 -2.48 8.68 14.03
N ALA A 241 -1.56 7.72 14.06
CA ALA A 241 -1.31 6.84 15.20
C ALA A 241 0.20 6.76 15.51
N PRO A 242 0.59 6.31 16.73
CA PRO A 242 1.98 6.00 17.04
C PRO A 242 2.54 4.87 16.15
N ASP A 243 3.82 4.94 15.80
CA ASP A 243 4.48 4.00 14.86
C ASP A 243 4.41 2.52 15.28
N PHE A 244 4.26 2.23 16.57
CA PHE A 244 4.13 0.86 17.05
C PHE A 244 2.72 0.28 16.87
N LEU A 245 1.70 1.10 16.62
CA LEU A 245 0.30 0.66 16.66
C LEU A 245 -0.14 0.15 15.29
N ASN A 246 -0.66 -1.07 15.25
CA ASN A 246 -1.31 -1.60 14.06
C ASN A 246 -2.80 -1.25 14.09
N TYR A 247 -3.35 -0.79 12.96
CA TYR A 247 -4.77 -0.50 12.84
C TYR A 247 -5.33 -0.81 11.44
N THR A 248 -6.65 -1.00 11.35
CA THR A 248 -7.37 -1.07 10.08
C THR A 248 -8.70 -0.36 10.17
N LEU A 249 -9.18 0.19 9.04
CA LEU A 249 -10.50 0.80 8.89
C LEU A 249 -11.31 0.02 7.87
N SER A 250 -12.61 -0.18 8.11
CA SER A 250 -13.49 -0.86 7.15
C SER A 250 -14.94 -0.37 7.25
N PRO A 251 -15.48 0.33 6.22
CA PRO A 251 -14.77 0.84 5.03
C PRO A 251 -13.80 1.99 5.33
N GLU A 252 -12.80 2.23 4.48
CA GLU A 252 -11.86 3.35 4.60
C GLU A 252 -12.40 4.68 4.05
N GLY A 253 -13.60 4.69 3.46
CA GLY A 253 -14.22 5.87 2.89
C GLY A 253 -15.59 5.56 2.30
N GLY A 254 -16.30 6.62 1.89
CA GLY A 254 -17.65 6.52 1.34
C GLY A 254 -18.35 7.88 1.29
N TYR A 255 -19.57 7.90 0.75
CA TYR A 255 -20.45 9.06 0.84
C TYR A 255 -21.11 9.09 2.23
N PRO A 256 -21.06 10.22 2.98
CA PRO A 256 -21.83 10.36 4.20
C PRO A 256 -23.34 10.12 3.93
N SER A 257 -24.08 9.42 4.79
CA SER A 257 -23.67 8.89 6.10
C SER A 257 -23.26 7.41 6.04
N PHE A 258 -22.17 7.04 6.72
CA PHE A 258 -21.72 5.65 6.85
C PHE A 258 -21.00 5.39 8.18
N VAL A 259 -20.81 4.11 8.51
CA VAL A 259 -20.08 3.68 9.71
C VAL A 259 -18.87 2.85 9.30
N SER A 260 -17.70 3.19 9.82
CA SER A 260 -16.46 2.43 9.66
C SER A 260 -16.08 1.73 10.96
N THR A 261 -15.50 0.53 10.85
CA THR A 261 -14.95 -0.22 11.97
C THR A 261 -13.45 0.04 12.06
N LEU A 262 -12.99 0.59 13.17
CA LEU A 262 -11.57 0.80 13.51
C LEU A 262 -11.09 -0.35 14.40
N ASN A 263 -10.26 -1.24 13.84
CA ASN A 263 -9.57 -2.26 14.62
C ASN A 263 -8.21 -1.72 15.06
N LEU A 264 -7.90 -1.83 16.35
CA LEU A 264 -6.62 -1.49 16.93
C LEU A 264 -5.95 -2.74 17.47
N SER A 265 -4.66 -2.94 17.20
CA SER A 265 -3.86 -4.04 17.73
C SER A 265 -2.56 -3.49 18.30
N VAL A 266 -2.38 -3.65 19.61
CA VAL A 266 -1.21 -3.18 20.35
C VAL A 266 -0.19 -4.32 20.42
N PRO A 267 1.01 -4.18 19.83
CA PRO A 267 2.05 -5.20 19.95
C PRO A 267 2.47 -5.42 21.40
N GLU A 268 3.02 -6.59 21.68
CA GLU A 268 3.40 -6.95 23.05
C GLU A 268 4.56 -6.12 23.59
N TYR A 269 5.44 -5.63 22.71
CA TYR A 269 6.56 -4.76 23.03
C TYR A 269 6.20 -3.26 23.00
N ALA A 270 4.93 -2.91 22.75
CA ALA A 270 4.51 -1.52 22.66
C ALA A 270 4.84 -0.77 23.96
N PRO A 271 5.42 0.45 23.94
CA PRO A 271 5.68 1.17 25.17
C PRO A 271 4.38 1.46 25.93
N GLY A 272 4.41 1.38 27.26
CA GLY A 272 3.27 1.73 28.08
C GLY A 272 3.02 3.23 28.09
N GLY A 273 1.77 3.61 28.33
CA GLY A 273 1.41 5.02 28.47
C GLY A 273 0.11 5.37 27.77
N THR A 274 -0.11 6.68 27.60
CA THR A 274 -1.29 7.23 26.96
C THR A 274 -0.90 7.92 25.66
N TYR A 275 -1.61 7.59 24.60
CA TYR A 275 -1.41 8.08 23.25
C TYR A 275 -2.68 8.74 22.74
N THR A 276 -2.51 9.74 21.88
CA THR A 276 -3.61 10.39 21.18
C THR A 276 -3.58 9.96 19.72
N LEU A 277 -4.66 9.36 19.26
CA LEU A 277 -4.90 9.10 17.85
C LEU A 277 -5.80 10.19 17.30
N THR A 278 -5.52 10.63 16.08
CA THR A 278 -6.39 11.56 15.34
C THR A 278 -7.01 10.82 14.17
N ILE A 279 -8.33 10.70 14.14
CA ILE A 279 -9.08 10.15 13.02
C ILE A 279 -9.63 11.33 12.22
N SER A 280 -9.37 11.33 10.91
CA SER A 280 -9.75 12.39 10.00
C SER A 280 -10.66 11.86 8.91
N ALA A 281 -11.78 12.53 8.65
CA ALA A 281 -12.57 12.39 7.43
C ALA A 281 -12.19 13.52 6.48
N MET A 282 -11.65 13.18 5.31
CA MET A 282 -11.13 14.11 4.32
C MET A 282 -11.96 14.07 3.05
N GLY A 283 -12.51 15.22 2.67
CA GLY A 283 -13.19 15.47 1.40
C GLY A 283 -13.15 16.98 1.08
N LEU A 284 -14.17 17.51 0.39
CA LEU A 284 -14.33 18.96 0.18
C LEU A 284 -14.34 19.75 1.51
N ILE A 285 -14.86 19.13 2.57
CA ILE A 285 -14.74 19.58 3.95
C ILE A 285 -14.03 18.48 4.73
N SER A 286 -13.21 18.87 5.71
CA SER A 286 -12.50 17.93 6.58
C SER A 286 -12.94 18.05 8.04
N ARG A 287 -13.05 16.91 8.73
CA ARG A 287 -13.35 16.84 10.17
C ARG A 287 -12.42 15.85 10.86
N ASN A 288 -12.06 16.17 12.10
CA ASN A 288 -11.18 15.35 12.92
C ASN A 288 -11.86 15.02 14.25
N VAL A 289 -11.58 13.82 14.77
CA VAL A 289 -11.92 13.40 16.13
C VAL A 289 -10.70 12.74 16.76
N THR A 290 -10.53 12.91 18.07
CA THR A 290 -9.40 12.33 18.80
C THR A 290 -9.86 11.13 19.64
N LEU A 291 -9.00 10.13 19.72
CA LEU A 291 -9.14 8.96 20.59
C LEU A 291 -7.97 8.89 21.55
N ARG A 292 -8.26 8.78 22.84
CA ARG A 292 -7.25 8.52 23.88
C ARG A 292 -7.06 7.01 24.03
N LEU A 293 -5.89 6.51 23.63
CA LEU A 293 -5.49 5.11 23.79
C LEU A 293 -4.55 4.98 25.00
N THR A 294 -4.94 4.23 26.02
CA THR A 294 -4.04 3.85 27.13
C THR A 294 -3.54 2.42 26.91
N VAL A 295 -2.23 2.29 26.70
CA VAL A 295 -1.54 1.00 26.64
C VAL A 295 -1.24 0.54 28.06
N LEU A 296 -1.92 -0.52 28.50
CA LEU A 296 -1.70 -1.14 29.80
C LEU A 296 -0.50 -2.09 29.70
N GLU A 297 0.56 -1.73 30.41
CA GLU A 297 1.76 -2.56 30.52
C GLU A 297 1.45 -3.91 31.18
N ARG A 298 2.03 -4.97 30.63
CA ARG A 298 2.12 -6.28 31.28
C ARG A 298 3.56 -6.48 31.72
N LYS A 299 3.76 -6.99 32.94
CA LYS A 299 5.11 -7.35 33.40
C LYS A 299 5.53 -8.65 32.75
N GLY A 300 6.64 -8.63 32.00
CA GLY A 300 7.18 -9.81 31.33
C GLY A 300 8.23 -9.44 30.29
N PHE A 301 8.34 -10.22 29.22
CA PHE A 301 9.25 -9.94 28.10
C PHE A 301 8.61 -10.34 26.77
N ALA A 302 8.92 -9.62 25.70
CA ALA A 302 8.62 -9.99 24.33
C ALA A 302 9.82 -10.68 23.67
N VAL A 303 9.58 -11.61 22.76
CA VAL A 303 10.60 -12.31 21.97
C VAL A 303 10.43 -11.89 20.52
N ILE A 304 11.49 -11.36 19.92
CA ILE A 304 11.50 -10.87 18.54
C ILE A 304 12.60 -11.62 17.80
N GLY A 305 12.24 -12.28 16.71
CA GLY A 305 13.21 -13.04 15.91
C GLY A 305 12.53 -13.80 14.78
N PRO A 306 13.31 -14.46 13.92
CA PRO A 306 12.78 -15.27 12.83
C PRO A 306 11.97 -16.44 13.35
N SER A 307 10.90 -16.78 12.63
CA SER A 307 10.08 -17.98 12.82
C SER A 307 10.38 -19.07 11.80
N GLU A 308 11.27 -18.81 10.84
CA GLU A 308 11.64 -19.73 9.76
C GLU A 308 13.14 -19.60 9.43
N ALA A 309 13.77 -20.69 9.00
CA ALA A 309 15.14 -20.66 8.49
C ALA A 309 15.43 -21.80 7.51
N ASP A 310 16.21 -21.47 6.48
CA ASP A 310 16.76 -22.41 5.52
C ASP A 310 18.23 -22.70 5.86
N LEU A 311 18.54 -23.98 6.06
CA LEU A 311 19.84 -24.44 6.51
C LEU A 311 20.55 -25.26 5.42
N ARG A 312 21.88 -25.27 5.49
CA ARG A 312 22.74 -26.13 4.66
C ARG A 312 23.39 -27.16 5.57
N GLY A 313 23.27 -28.44 5.22
CA GLY A 313 23.90 -29.52 5.98
C GLY A 313 25.40 -29.28 6.21
N GLY A 314 25.88 -29.53 7.42
CA GLY A 314 27.30 -29.43 7.78
C GLY A 314 27.83 -28.02 8.02
N PHE A 315 26.97 -26.99 7.95
CA PHE A 315 27.37 -25.60 8.20
C PHE A 315 26.73 -25.06 9.49
N THR A 316 27.53 -24.34 10.28
CA THR A 316 27.02 -23.60 11.44
C THR A 316 26.26 -22.36 11.00
N GLU A 317 24.98 -22.28 11.36
CA GLU A 317 24.13 -21.11 11.15
C GLU A 317 23.75 -20.49 12.50
N VAL A 318 23.69 -19.15 12.56
CA VAL A 318 23.43 -18.42 13.82
C VAL A 318 22.26 -17.46 13.63
N LEU A 319 21.14 -17.77 14.27
CA LEU A 319 19.98 -16.87 14.34
C LEU A 319 20.00 -16.05 15.62
N LYS A 320 19.44 -14.83 15.58
CA LYS A 320 19.35 -13.95 16.75
C LYS A 320 17.91 -13.79 17.19
N LEU A 321 17.63 -14.15 18.45
CA LEU A 321 16.39 -13.81 19.13
C LEU A 321 16.65 -12.62 20.07
N LYS A 322 15.92 -11.52 19.88
CA LYS A 322 15.98 -10.34 20.73
C LYS A 322 14.89 -10.40 21.78
N LEU A 323 15.26 -10.31 23.05
CA LEU A 323 14.32 -10.20 24.15
C LEU A 323 14.21 -8.75 24.61
N VAL A 324 12.99 -8.26 24.76
CA VAL A 324 12.69 -6.88 25.17
C VAL A 324 11.81 -6.92 26.42
N PRO A 325 12.11 -6.16 27.49
CA PRO A 325 11.24 -6.12 28.65
C PRO A 325 9.88 -5.50 28.31
N THR A 326 8.83 -5.98 28.97
CA THR A 326 7.49 -5.39 28.92
C THR A 326 7.14 -4.82 30.29
N GLY A 327 6.63 -3.59 30.30
CA GLY A 327 6.49 -2.78 31.50
C GLY A 327 7.80 -2.60 32.26
N ASN A 328 7.74 -2.65 33.59
CA ASN A 328 8.92 -2.55 34.45
C ASN A 328 9.60 -3.89 34.77
N PHE A 329 9.46 -4.90 33.92
CA PHE A 329 10.08 -6.20 34.13
C PHE A 329 11.61 -6.10 34.08
N SER A 330 12.27 -6.53 35.16
CA SER A 330 13.72 -6.54 35.32
C SER A 330 14.28 -7.91 35.71
N GLY A 331 13.43 -8.95 35.65
CA GLY A 331 13.79 -10.32 35.98
C GLY A 331 14.73 -10.94 34.95
N GLU A 332 15.50 -11.94 35.38
CA GLU A 332 16.29 -12.77 34.47
C GLU A 332 15.36 -13.71 33.69
N VAL A 333 15.61 -13.84 32.39
CA VAL A 333 14.95 -14.79 31.51
C VAL A 333 15.94 -15.89 31.18
N THR A 334 15.52 -17.15 31.33
CA THR A 334 16.28 -18.34 30.94
C THR A 334 15.59 -18.99 29.73
N ALA A 335 16.36 -19.26 28.69
CA ALA A 335 15.95 -20.03 27.53
C ALA A 335 16.46 -21.47 27.63
N SER A 336 15.63 -22.40 27.19
CA SER A 336 15.93 -23.83 27.17
C SER A 336 15.42 -24.44 25.87
N LEU A 337 16.19 -25.34 25.29
CA LEU A 337 15.75 -26.11 24.14
C LEU A 337 14.71 -27.14 24.60
N LEU A 338 13.52 -27.10 24.00
CA LEU A 338 12.43 -28.03 24.32
C LEU A 338 12.35 -29.16 23.29
N GLU A 339 12.51 -28.82 22.02
CA GLU A 339 12.42 -29.76 20.89
C GLU A 339 13.42 -29.32 19.82
N ALA A 340 14.18 -30.26 19.28
CA ALA A 340 14.96 -30.13 18.07
C ALA A 340 14.95 -31.48 17.33
N PRO A 341 15.06 -31.50 16.00
CA PRO A 341 15.21 -32.75 15.26
C PRO A 341 16.54 -33.44 15.59
N ASP A 342 16.57 -34.77 15.60
CA ASP A 342 17.79 -35.56 15.90
C ASP A 342 18.95 -35.29 14.93
N TRP A 343 18.64 -34.79 13.73
CA TRP A 343 19.63 -34.38 12.72
C TRP A 343 20.21 -32.98 12.95
N LEU A 344 19.82 -32.27 14.01
CA LEU A 344 20.21 -30.89 14.26
C LEU A 344 20.77 -30.72 15.68
N ASN A 345 22.02 -30.33 15.77
CA ASN A 345 22.56 -29.85 17.04
C ASN A 345 22.23 -28.35 17.21
N VAL A 346 21.63 -27.99 18.36
CA VAL A 346 21.21 -26.62 18.68
C VAL A 346 21.80 -26.19 20.01
N GLU A 347 22.43 -25.03 20.01
CA GLU A 347 23.01 -24.40 21.19
C GLU A 347 22.48 -22.97 21.36
N LEU A 348 22.22 -22.56 22.60
CA LEU A 348 21.70 -21.23 22.95
C LEU A 348 22.77 -20.44 23.69
N ASN A 349 23.19 -19.30 23.15
CA ASN A 349 24.26 -18.49 23.74
C ASN A 349 24.00 -16.97 23.71
N PRO A 350 23.94 -16.28 24.85
CA PRO A 350 23.85 -16.84 26.20
C PRO A 350 22.46 -17.49 26.42
N PRO A 351 22.35 -18.57 27.22
CA PRO A 351 21.06 -19.20 27.51
C PRO A 351 20.21 -18.39 28.51
N LYS A 352 20.75 -17.33 29.11
CA LYS A 352 20.04 -16.49 30.07
C LYS A 352 20.55 -15.06 30.09
N GLY A 353 19.70 -14.13 30.52
CA GLY A 353 20.04 -12.72 30.63
C GLY A 353 18.86 -11.88 31.13
N ARG A 354 19.12 -10.60 31.41
CA ARG A 354 18.07 -9.63 31.76
C ARG A 354 17.71 -8.82 30.52
N PRO A 355 16.43 -8.77 30.08
CA PRO A 355 16.04 -7.95 28.96
C PRO A 355 16.38 -6.46 29.18
N PRO A 356 16.87 -5.74 28.15
CA PRO A 356 17.06 -6.20 26.77
C PRO A 356 18.37 -6.98 26.56
N PHE A 357 18.29 -8.15 25.93
CA PHE A 357 19.46 -8.91 25.49
C PHE A 357 19.13 -9.78 24.27
N ASN A 358 20.17 -10.32 23.61
CA ASN A 358 20.01 -11.22 22.48
C ASN A 358 20.45 -12.64 22.87
N ILE A 359 19.77 -13.64 22.32
CA ILE A 359 20.16 -15.04 22.34
C ILE A 359 20.58 -15.41 20.92
N SER A 360 21.80 -15.92 20.76
CA SER A 360 22.24 -16.59 19.54
C SER A 360 21.77 -18.05 19.58
N VAL A 361 20.94 -18.43 18.62
CA VAL A 361 20.55 -19.82 18.37
C VAL A 361 21.52 -20.36 17.34
N ILE A 362 22.50 -21.14 17.80
CA ILE A 362 23.56 -21.72 16.99
C ILE A 362 23.08 -23.10 16.55
N MET A 363 23.01 -23.33 15.25
CA MET A 363 22.44 -24.51 14.63
C MET A 363 23.47 -25.19 13.76
N ARG A 364 23.64 -26.50 13.93
CA ARG A 364 24.60 -27.33 13.18
C ARG A 364 23.87 -28.58 12.67
N PRO A 365 23.27 -28.52 11.47
CA PRO A 365 22.61 -29.69 10.86
C PRO A 365 23.64 -30.72 10.40
N LEU A 366 23.28 -32.00 10.47
CA LEU A 366 24.06 -33.07 9.86
C LEU A 366 24.20 -32.85 8.34
N PRO A 367 25.38 -33.13 7.75
CA PRO A 367 25.67 -32.75 6.39
C PRO A 367 24.87 -33.49 5.32
N GLU A 368 24.49 -34.74 5.57
CA GLU A 368 23.83 -35.65 4.63
C GLU A 368 22.29 -35.50 4.58
N VAL A 369 21.73 -34.65 5.45
CA VAL A 369 20.27 -34.60 5.65
C VAL A 369 19.59 -33.60 4.73
N SER A 370 18.55 -34.06 4.05
CA SER A 370 17.53 -33.22 3.41
C SER A 370 16.19 -33.46 4.08
N ALA A 371 15.69 -32.49 4.84
CA ALA A 371 14.51 -32.66 5.67
C ALA A 371 13.85 -31.31 5.99
N SER A 372 12.67 -31.39 6.58
CA SER A 372 12.05 -30.26 7.26
C SER A 372 11.80 -30.63 8.72
N GLY A 373 11.77 -29.63 9.58
CA GLY A 373 11.57 -29.83 11.01
C GLY A 373 11.23 -28.53 11.72
N ARG A 374 11.28 -28.56 13.05
CA ARG A 374 11.09 -27.38 13.87
C ARG A 374 11.98 -27.41 15.10
N VAL A 375 12.37 -26.24 15.57
CA VAL A 375 13.01 -26.03 16.86
C VAL A 375 12.06 -25.28 17.78
N ARG A 376 11.88 -25.79 19.00
CA ARG A 376 11.11 -25.11 20.05
C ARG A 376 12.00 -24.70 21.20
N ILE A 377 11.98 -23.41 21.49
CA ILE A 377 12.74 -22.82 22.60
C ILE A 377 11.73 -22.34 23.64
N LEU A 378 11.88 -22.81 24.87
CA LEU A 378 11.08 -22.38 26.01
C LEU A 378 11.85 -21.31 26.78
N LEU A 379 11.26 -20.12 26.89
CA LEU A 379 11.78 -18.98 27.62
C LEU A 379 10.95 -18.73 28.88
N ARG A 380 11.61 -18.69 30.04
CA ARG A 380 10.98 -18.49 31.36
C ARG A 380 11.61 -17.31 32.08
N GLY A 381 10.78 -16.42 32.63
CA GLY A 381 11.24 -15.28 33.43
C GLY A 381 10.13 -14.78 34.35
N GLY A 382 10.41 -14.77 35.66
CA GLY A 382 9.38 -14.48 36.67
C GLY A 382 8.22 -15.48 36.62
N GLN A 383 6.99 -14.98 36.46
CA GLN A 383 5.77 -15.79 36.30
C GLN A 383 5.37 -15.96 34.81
N VAL A 384 6.22 -15.54 33.87
CA VAL A 384 5.95 -15.58 32.43
C VAL A 384 6.73 -16.70 31.79
N SER A 385 6.05 -17.50 30.96
CA SER A 385 6.63 -18.57 30.15
C SER A 385 6.17 -18.41 28.71
N LYS A 386 7.12 -18.45 27.75
CA LYS A 386 6.86 -18.32 26.32
C LYS A 386 7.58 -19.39 25.53
N MET A 387 6.97 -19.81 24.44
CA MET A 387 7.55 -20.74 23.50
C MET A 387 7.79 -20.00 22.18
N HIS A 388 9.02 -20.09 21.66
CA HIS A 388 9.38 -19.60 20.33
C HIS A 388 9.61 -20.81 19.43
N GLU A 389 8.90 -20.88 18.31
CA GLU A 389 8.99 -21.96 17.32
C GLU A 389 9.64 -21.43 16.04
N ILE A 390 10.62 -22.19 15.53
CA ILE A 390 11.30 -21.91 14.27
C ILE A 390 11.10 -23.10 13.35
N THR A 391 10.41 -22.90 12.23
CA THR A 391 10.28 -23.89 11.16
C THR A 391 11.57 -23.95 10.35
N LEU A 392 12.05 -25.15 10.05
CA LEU A 392 13.33 -25.36 9.39
C LEU A 392 13.14 -26.12 8.09
N SER A 393 13.86 -25.68 7.07
CA SER A 393 14.16 -26.49 5.89
C SER A 393 15.67 -26.72 5.84
N VAL A 394 16.10 -27.95 5.55
CA VAL A 394 17.51 -28.27 5.35
C VAL A 394 17.68 -29.08 4.08
N ARG A 395 18.75 -28.78 3.35
CA ARG A 395 19.20 -29.59 2.23
C ARG A 395 20.57 -30.20 2.51
N ALA A 396 20.75 -31.41 2.00
CA ALA A 396 22.01 -32.11 2.07
C ALA A 396 23.10 -31.30 1.37
N ARG A 397 24.28 -31.35 1.96
CA ARG A 397 25.48 -30.68 1.45
C ARG A 397 25.91 -31.31 0.13
N ARG A 398 26.21 -30.47 -0.85
CA ARG A 398 26.81 -30.88 -2.12
C ARG A 398 28.31 -30.65 -2.07
N VAL A 399 29.09 -31.72 -2.19
CA VAL A 399 30.56 -31.69 -2.12
C VAL A 399 31.16 -32.09 -3.45
N ALA A 400 32.13 -31.33 -3.93
CA ALA A 400 32.90 -31.67 -5.13
C ALA A 400 34.41 -31.75 -4.87
N ILE A 401 35.10 -32.55 -5.68
CA ILE A 401 36.56 -32.63 -5.77
C ILE A 401 36.99 -32.08 -7.13
N TYR A 402 37.96 -31.17 -7.13
CA TYR A 402 38.60 -30.63 -8.32
C TYR A 402 40.10 -30.93 -8.28
N SER A 403 40.56 -31.82 -9.17
CA SER A 403 41.95 -32.30 -9.17
C SER A 403 42.34 -32.96 -10.48
N ASN A 404 43.64 -32.92 -10.80
CA ASN A 404 44.19 -33.70 -11.92
C ASN A 404 44.09 -35.21 -11.65
N GLU A 405 44.31 -36.02 -12.67
CA GLU A 405 44.16 -37.48 -12.63
C GLU A 405 45.05 -38.16 -11.60
N ILE A 406 46.24 -37.61 -11.36
CA ILE A 406 47.21 -38.25 -10.48
C ILE A 406 46.88 -37.96 -9.02
N ASP A 407 46.58 -36.70 -8.68
CA ASP A 407 46.14 -36.31 -7.33
C ASP A 407 44.82 -37.00 -6.97
N TRP A 408 43.91 -37.16 -7.93
CA TRP A 408 42.70 -37.97 -7.77
C TRP A 408 43.04 -39.45 -7.52
N SER A 409 43.85 -40.08 -8.37
CA SER A 409 44.15 -41.51 -8.28
C SER A 409 44.80 -41.90 -6.95
N LEU A 410 45.63 -41.01 -6.38
CA LEU A 410 46.27 -41.21 -5.08
C LEU A 410 45.30 -41.08 -3.89
N SER A 411 44.19 -40.37 -4.07
CA SER A 411 43.30 -39.96 -2.96
C SER A 411 41.90 -40.56 -3.04
N ARG A 412 41.51 -41.10 -4.20
CA ARG A 412 40.12 -41.50 -4.49
C ARG A 412 39.55 -42.54 -3.53
N GLU A 413 40.36 -43.52 -3.12
CA GLU A 413 39.88 -44.62 -2.26
C GLU A 413 39.54 -44.08 -0.88
N LEU A 414 40.38 -43.19 -0.34
CA LEU A 414 40.17 -42.53 0.94
C LEU A 414 38.97 -41.58 0.89
N ILE A 415 38.87 -40.75 -0.16
CA ILE A 415 37.74 -39.83 -0.33
C ILE A 415 36.43 -40.62 -0.43
N ARG A 416 36.43 -41.74 -1.19
CA ARG A 416 35.26 -42.61 -1.31
C ARG A 416 34.91 -43.30 -0.01
N SER A 417 35.89 -43.74 0.79
CA SER A 417 35.59 -44.36 2.08
C SER A 417 34.88 -43.40 3.02
N TYR A 418 35.31 -42.13 3.08
CA TYR A 418 34.64 -41.12 3.92
C TYR A 418 33.33 -40.60 3.34
N SER A 419 33.22 -40.47 2.01
CA SER A 419 31.96 -40.20 1.32
C SER A 419 30.91 -41.27 1.66
N ASN A 420 31.29 -42.55 1.60
CA ASN A 420 30.39 -43.65 1.96
C ASN A 420 30.07 -43.67 3.46
N ALA A 421 31.05 -43.44 4.33
CA ALA A 421 30.86 -43.46 5.78
C ALA A 421 29.97 -42.31 6.27
N SER A 422 30.07 -41.13 5.66
CA SER A 422 29.25 -39.95 5.98
C SER A 422 27.88 -39.94 5.29
N GLY A 423 27.64 -40.81 4.31
CA GLY A 423 26.44 -40.78 3.47
C GLY A 423 26.40 -39.61 2.48
N LEU A 424 27.45 -38.79 2.40
CA LEU A 424 27.55 -37.67 1.48
C LEU A 424 28.05 -38.09 0.12
N MET A 425 27.33 -37.72 -0.94
CA MET A 425 27.82 -37.89 -2.30
C MET A 425 28.90 -36.85 -2.61
N VAL A 426 30.11 -37.34 -2.91
CA VAL A 426 31.24 -36.51 -3.34
C VAL A 426 31.44 -36.67 -4.84
N PHE A 427 31.35 -35.56 -5.59
CA PHE A 427 31.44 -35.54 -7.04
C PHE A 427 32.81 -35.08 -7.50
N ARG A 428 33.46 -35.81 -8.42
CA ARG A 428 34.63 -35.26 -9.12
C ARG A 428 34.16 -34.38 -10.27
N ILE A 429 34.61 -33.14 -10.30
CA ILE A 429 34.30 -32.18 -11.36
C ILE A 429 35.57 -31.77 -12.11
N SER A 430 35.42 -31.39 -13.37
CA SER A 430 36.53 -31.00 -14.24
C SER A 430 36.47 -29.56 -14.75
N ASN A 431 35.46 -28.80 -14.31
CA ASN A 431 35.25 -27.43 -14.75
C ASN A 431 35.00 -26.54 -13.53
N SER A 432 35.85 -25.53 -13.35
CA SER A 432 35.72 -24.59 -12.24
C SER A 432 34.47 -23.71 -12.32
N SER A 433 33.85 -23.57 -13.50
CA SER A 433 32.57 -22.86 -13.63
C SER A 433 31.41 -23.56 -12.92
N LEU A 434 31.57 -24.82 -12.53
CA LEU A 434 30.57 -25.58 -11.77
C LEU A 434 30.71 -25.39 -10.25
N PHE A 435 31.69 -24.63 -9.76
CA PHE A 435 31.92 -24.50 -8.31
C PHE A 435 30.70 -23.98 -7.57
N SER A 436 29.99 -23.01 -8.16
CA SER A 436 28.73 -22.45 -7.63
C SER A 436 27.60 -23.47 -7.46
N ASP A 437 27.68 -24.63 -8.13
CA ASP A 437 26.70 -25.71 -8.01
C ASP A 437 26.95 -26.59 -6.77
N TYR A 438 27.98 -26.28 -5.98
CA TYR A 438 28.34 -27.03 -4.78
C TYR A 438 28.44 -26.11 -3.57
N ASP A 439 28.19 -26.66 -2.39
CA ASP A 439 28.38 -25.93 -1.13
C ASP A 439 29.85 -25.92 -0.72
N LEU A 440 30.56 -26.98 -1.11
CA LEU A 440 31.97 -27.20 -0.84
C LEU A 440 32.68 -27.78 -2.07
N VAL A 441 33.81 -27.20 -2.43
CA VAL A 441 34.75 -27.75 -3.40
C VAL A 441 36.10 -27.97 -2.74
N ILE A 442 36.61 -29.19 -2.80
CA ILE A 442 37.93 -29.57 -2.32
C ILE A 442 38.88 -29.59 -3.53
N VAL A 443 39.90 -28.74 -3.51
CA VAL A 443 40.93 -28.67 -4.54
C VAL A 443 42.15 -29.43 -4.05
N LEU A 444 42.56 -30.47 -4.80
CA LEU A 444 43.77 -31.24 -4.47
C LEU A 444 44.94 -30.76 -5.34
N GLY A 445 46.00 -30.30 -4.67
CA GLY A 445 47.24 -29.85 -5.31
C GLY A 445 47.48 -28.33 -5.16
N GLY A 446 48.75 -27.96 -5.05
CA GLY A 446 49.17 -26.57 -4.83
C GLY A 446 49.28 -25.72 -6.10
N HIS A 447 49.88 -24.53 -5.96
CA HIS A 447 50.03 -23.56 -7.06
C HIS A 447 50.85 -24.05 -8.25
N ARG A 448 51.63 -25.12 -8.09
CA ARG A 448 52.42 -25.77 -9.15
C ARG A 448 51.85 -27.13 -9.59
N ALA A 449 50.65 -27.49 -9.16
CA ALA A 449 50.00 -28.73 -9.59
C ALA A 449 49.82 -28.72 -11.13
N PRO A 450 50.17 -29.82 -11.83
CA PRO A 450 50.03 -29.91 -13.28
C PRO A 450 48.55 -29.95 -13.67
N THR A 451 48.22 -29.36 -14.82
CA THR A 451 46.88 -29.38 -15.40
C THR A 451 46.70 -30.58 -16.33
N ASP A 452 45.46 -31.02 -16.49
CA ASP A 452 45.06 -32.05 -17.45
C ASP A 452 43.57 -31.88 -17.85
N ARG A 453 42.98 -32.87 -18.54
CA ARG A 453 41.56 -32.80 -18.94
C ARG A 453 40.55 -32.75 -17.78
N TYR A 454 40.96 -33.12 -16.57
CA TYR A 454 40.14 -33.11 -15.36
C TYR A 454 40.44 -31.92 -14.45
N MET A 455 41.58 -31.26 -14.65
CA MET A 455 41.91 -29.99 -14.02
C MET A 455 42.54 -29.05 -15.06
N PRO A 456 41.73 -28.52 -16.01
CA PRO A 456 42.24 -27.73 -17.13
C PRO A 456 42.84 -26.39 -16.65
N MET A 457 42.41 -25.90 -15.49
CA MET A 457 42.94 -24.71 -14.85
C MET A 457 43.41 -25.03 -13.43
N ASN A 458 44.65 -24.66 -13.07
CA ASN A 458 45.11 -24.73 -11.69
C ASN A 458 44.52 -23.56 -10.87
N VAL A 459 43.41 -23.82 -10.19
CA VAL A 459 42.69 -22.83 -9.38
C VAL A 459 43.49 -22.42 -8.14
N ALA A 460 44.24 -23.35 -7.53
CA ALA A 460 45.08 -23.06 -6.38
C ALA A 460 46.15 -22.00 -6.68
N SER A 461 46.69 -21.96 -7.91
CA SER A 461 47.68 -20.95 -8.30
C SER A 461 47.16 -19.51 -8.25
N LYS A 462 45.85 -19.34 -8.50
CA LYS A 462 45.15 -18.05 -8.45
C LYS A 462 44.65 -17.70 -7.05
N MET A 463 44.20 -18.69 -6.29
CA MET A 463 43.55 -18.47 -4.99
C MET A 463 44.51 -18.38 -3.80
N LEU A 464 45.69 -19.01 -3.89
CA LEU A 464 46.71 -18.92 -2.84
C LEU A 464 47.49 -17.61 -2.94
N ASN A 465 47.78 -16.98 -1.80
CA ASN A 465 48.65 -15.80 -1.73
C ASN A 465 50.14 -16.20 -1.73
N GLU A 466 51.04 -15.23 -1.88
CA GLU A 466 52.49 -15.50 -1.96
C GLU A 466 53.08 -16.15 -0.70
N THR A 467 52.51 -15.88 0.48
CA THR A 467 52.91 -16.53 1.73
C THR A 467 52.55 -18.02 1.72
N GLU A 468 51.32 -18.34 1.33
CA GLU A 468 50.81 -19.71 1.20
C GLU A 468 51.61 -20.49 0.15
N LYS A 469 51.92 -19.88 -1.00
CA LYS A 469 52.79 -20.47 -2.03
C LYS A 469 54.20 -20.73 -1.50
N GLY A 470 54.76 -19.79 -0.74
CA GLY A 470 56.09 -19.91 -0.14
C GLY A 470 56.19 -21.04 0.88
N LEU A 471 55.12 -21.34 1.63
CA LEU A 471 55.07 -22.50 2.54
C LEU A 471 55.19 -23.82 1.77
N LEU A 472 54.45 -23.96 0.68
CA LEU A 472 54.52 -25.15 -0.19
C LEU A 472 55.92 -25.33 -0.79
N GLU A 473 56.59 -24.24 -1.20
CA GLU A 473 57.93 -24.31 -1.80
C GLU A 473 59.01 -24.77 -0.79
N LYS A 474 58.81 -24.44 0.50
CA LYS A 474 59.67 -24.87 1.61
C LYS A 474 59.46 -26.33 2.01
N GLY A 475 58.43 -27.01 1.50
CA GLY A 475 58.14 -28.41 1.83
C GLY A 475 57.04 -28.60 2.86
N ASN A 476 56.36 -27.53 3.26
CA ASN A 476 55.25 -27.63 4.20
C ASN A 476 53.97 -28.02 3.46
N GLY A 477 53.09 -28.77 4.13
CA GLY A 477 51.71 -28.90 3.69
C GLY A 477 50.94 -27.58 3.83
N LEU A 478 49.72 -27.55 3.30
CA LEU A 478 48.80 -26.43 3.41
C LEU A 478 47.36 -26.93 3.33
N VAL A 479 46.54 -26.42 4.25
CA VAL A 479 45.08 -26.43 4.13
C VAL A 479 44.62 -24.97 4.14
N SER A 480 44.00 -24.52 3.05
CA SER A 480 43.53 -23.14 2.92
C SER A 480 42.06 -23.12 2.55
N VAL A 481 41.28 -22.34 3.30
CA VAL A 481 39.83 -22.22 3.10
C VAL A 481 39.53 -20.85 2.50
N LYS A 482 38.94 -20.85 1.32
CA LYS A 482 38.48 -19.67 0.59
C LYS A 482 36.97 -19.75 0.40
N SER A 483 36.37 -18.65 -0.06
CA SER A 483 34.98 -18.62 -0.47
C SER A 483 34.84 -17.93 -1.82
N GLU A 484 33.92 -18.44 -2.64
CA GLU A 484 33.50 -17.84 -3.90
C GLU A 484 31.97 -17.83 -3.92
N GLY A 485 31.37 -16.64 -3.75
CA GLY A 485 29.93 -16.52 -3.52
C GLY A 485 29.50 -17.28 -2.26
N SER A 486 28.61 -18.26 -2.43
CA SER A 486 28.09 -19.09 -1.34
C SER A 486 28.85 -20.42 -1.14
N THR A 487 29.81 -20.71 -2.02
CA THR A 487 30.59 -21.95 -2.05
C THR A 487 31.88 -21.77 -1.26
N PHE A 488 32.20 -22.75 -0.40
CA PHE A 488 33.51 -22.84 0.23
C PHE A 488 34.47 -23.63 -0.65
N ILE A 489 35.71 -23.16 -0.74
CA ILE A 489 36.77 -23.80 -1.52
C ILE A 489 37.91 -24.15 -0.55
N VAL A 490 38.13 -25.44 -0.34
CA VAL A 490 39.18 -25.94 0.54
C VAL A 490 40.32 -26.49 -0.30
N ILE A 491 41.48 -25.84 -0.26
CA ILE A 491 42.68 -26.23 -0.99
C ILE A 491 43.54 -27.07 -0.04
N VAL A 492 43.76 -28.34 -0.40
CA VAL A 492 44.68 -29.24 0.30
C VAL A 492 45.89 -29.48 -0.61
N ALA A 493 47.08 -29.11 -0.14
CA ALA A 493 48.28 -29.15 -0.96
C ALA A 493 49.53 -29.48 -0.14
N GLY A 494 50.35 -30.40 -0.64
CA GLY A 494 51.76 -30.55 -0.25
C GLY A 494 52.70 -30.02 -1.33
N LYS A 495 54.02 -30.02 -1.08
CA LYS A 495 55.04 -29.67 -2.09
C LYS A 495 55.00 -30.65 -3.26
N THR A 496 54.72 -31.91 -2.95
CA THR A 496 54.53 -32.96 -3.96
C THR A 496 53.12 -33.55 -3.89
N ARG A 497 52.66 -34.14 -5.00
CA ARG A 497 51.38 -34.87 -5.05
C ARG A 497 51.25 -35.99 -4.00
N ARG A 498 52.38 -36.62 -3.64
CA ARG A 498 52.42 -37.65 -2.58
C ARG A 498 52.22 -37.04 -1.20
N GLU A 499 52.74 -35.84 -0.96
CA GLU A 499 52.48 -35.11 0.28
C GLU A 499 51.04 -34.62 0.35
N THR A 500 50.47 -34.09 -0.75
CA THR A 500 49.04 -33.75 -0.81
C THR A 500 48.17 -34.94 -0.39
N SER A 501 48.42 -36.12 -0.96
CA SER A 501 47.72 -37.36 -0.62
C SER A 501 47.91 -37.79 0.84
N ARG A 502 49.08 -37.51 1.44
CA ARG A 502 49.39 -37.83 2.85
C ARG A 502 48.76 -36.88 3.86
N LEU A 503 48.38 -35.66 3.45
CA LEU A 503 47.65 -34.73 4.31
C LEU A 503 46.19 -35.16 4.52
N LEU A 504 45.56 -35.78 3.53
CA LEU A 504 44.16 -36.17 3.65
C LEU A 504 43.86 -37.13 4.83
N PRO A 505 44.68 -38.17 5.10
CA PRO A 505 44.49 -39.02 6.26
C PRO A 505 45.12 -38.47 7.56
N SER A 506 45.78 -37.30 7.54
CA SER A 506 46.38 -36.77 8.76
C SER A 506 45.32 -36.21 9.70
N ASP A 507 45.49 -36.47 10.98
CA ASP A 507 44.75 -35.87 12.08
C ASP A 507 45.59 -34.68 12.60
N LEU A 508 45.16 -33.45 12.28
CA LEU A 508 45.96 -32.25 12.49
C LEU A 508 45.84 -31.67 13.89
N ASP A 509 44.72 -31.93 14.56
CA ASP A 509 44.42 -31.42 15.90
C ASP A 509 44.40 -32.51 16.98
N ALA A 510 44.68 -33.76 16.58
CA ALA A 510 44.77 -34.95 17.42
C ALA A 510 43.44 -35.34 18.08
N ASP A 511 42.31 -35.02 17.42
CA ASP A 511 40.97 -35.38 17.88
C ASP A 511 40.54 -36.80 17.44
N GLY A 512 41.37 -37.48 16.65
CA GLY A 512 41.13 -38.81 16.09
C GLY A 512 40.41 -38.81 14.74
N THR A 513 40.08 -37.64 14.19
CA THR A 513 39.36 -37.44 12.93
C THR A 513 40.32 -37.03 11.82
N PRO A 514 40.42 -37.80 10.73
CA PRO A 514 41.30 -37.40 9.62
C PRO A 514 40.78 -36.17 8.88
N LEU A 515 41.69 -35.31 8.44
CA LEU A 515 41.41 -34.04 7.77
C LEU A 515 40.33 -34.13 6.68
N ILE A 516 40.38 -35.15 5.83
CA ILE A 516 39.38 -35.30 4.76
C ILE A 516 37.96 -35.54 5.29
N ALA A 517 37.82 -36.21 6.43
CA ALA A 517 36.53 -36.43 7.08
C ALA A 517 35.98 -35.12 7.68
N GLU A 518 36.86 -34.32 8.29
CA GLU A 518 36.54 -32.99 8.81
C GLU A 518 36.11 -32.03 7.71
N ILE A 519 36.83 -32.02 6.58
CA ILE A 519 36.48 -31.18 5.42
C ILE A 519 35.12 -31.58 4.86
N ILE A 520 34.87 -32.88 4.67
CA ILE A 520 33.64 -33.38 4.03
C ILE A 520 32.42 -33.15 4.94
N SER A 521 32.55 -33.46 6.23
CA SER A 521 31.40 -33.56 7.15
C SER A 521 31.26 -32.37 8.09
N GLY A 522 32.36 -31.67 8.39
CA GLY A 522 32.40 -30.53 9.29
C GLY A 522 32.26 -29.18 8.58
N ASP A 523 32.24 -28.13 9.39
CA ASP A 523 32.21 -26.75 8.91
C ASP A 523 33.60 -26.36 8.38
N PRO A 524 33.75 -25.96 7.11
CA PRO A 524 35.06 -25.59 6.55
C PRO A 524 35.74 -24.45 7.30
N ARG A 525 34.98 -23.61 8.00
CA ARG A 525 35.54 -22.50 8.78
C ARG A 525 36.38 -22.99 9.96
N ASP A 526 36.02 -24.14 10.52
CA ASP A 526 36.73 -24.73 11.65
C ASP A 526 38.02 -25.41 11.18
N VAL A 527 37.99 -26.01 9.98
CA VAL A 527 39.16 -26.66 9.34
C VAL A 527 40.33 -25.69 9.09
N ALA A 528 40.03 -24.43 8.77
CA ALA A 528 41.06 -23.41 8.54
C ALA A 528 41.99 -23.19 9.76
N GLY A 529 41.50 -23.47 10.98
CA GLY A 529 42.24 -23.30 12.23
C GLY A 529 43.11 -24.48 12.63
N LEU A 530 42.90 -25.66 12.02
CA LEU A 530 43.54 -26.92 12.41
C LEU A 530 44.98 -27.05 11.88
N TYR A 531 45.29 -26.40 10.75
CA TYR A 531 46.63 -26.44 10.17
C TYR A 531 47.50 -25.25 10.63
N LYS A 532 48.36 -25.48 11.64
CA LYS A 532 49.46 -24.57 11.98
C LYS A 532 50.78 -25.17 11.48
N PRO A 533 51.52 -24.48 10.59
CA PRO A 533 52.73 -25.01 9.96
C PRO A 533 53.89 -25.24 10.94
#